data_AF-A0AAV6SS36-F1
#
_entry.id   AF-A0AAV6SS36-F1
#
_cell.length_a   1.000
_cell.length_b   1.000
_cell.length_c   1.000
_cell.angle_alpha   90.00
_cell.angle_beta   90.00
_cell.angle_gamma   90.00
#
_symmetry.space_group_name_H-M   'P 1'
#
loop_
_entity.id
_entity.type
_entity.pdbx_description
1 polymer ?
#
loop_
_entity_poly.entity_id
_entity_poly.type
_entity_poly.pdbx_seq_one_letter_code
_entity_poly.pdbx_strand_id
1 'polypeptide(L)'
;MPLPPALLARLSKRGIVKASEKEADEEIIAEDYDDNNVDYEATRIENLPPNWYKVFDPACGLPYYWNVETEMVAWLSPNDPTAVITKAAKKIRVDAGEERAERQFEKPDRERERDRERERERDRDRIRDRDRDDVRDRESRDRRKPRREDIVPYNKNKRGRKDDEMDPMDPSAYSDAPRGSWSSGLPKRNEAKTGADTTAAGPLFQQRPYPSPGAVLRANAANQIPKE
;
A
#
# COMPACT_ATOMS: atom_id res chain seq x y z
N MET A 1 64.10 -42.29 -15.95
CA MET A 1 62.81 -42.81 -16.45
C MET A 1 61.71 -42.27 -15.53
N PRO A 2 60.63 -41.66 -16.05
CA PRO A 2 59.54 -41.18 -15.21
C PRO A 2 58.84 -42.35 -14.51
N LEU A 3 58.49 -42.19 -13.23
CA LEU A 3 57.76 -43.21 -12.48
C LEU A 3 56.32 -43.32 -13.02
N PRO A 4 55.73 -44.53 -13.08
CA PRO A 4 54.35 -44.67 -13.51
C PRO A 4 53.39 -44.02 -12.48
N PRO A 5 52.29 -43.40 -12.93
CA PRO A 5 51.42 -42.58 -12.07
C PRO A 5 50.90 -43.30 -10.82
N ALA A 6 50.56 -44.59 -10.94
CA ALA A 6 50.06 -45.39 -9.84
C ALA A 6 51.10 -45.62 -8.72
N LEU A 7 52.39 -45.72 -9.07
CA LEU A 7 53.47 -45.81 -8.09
C LEU A 7 53.74 -44.47 -7.43
N LEU A 8 53.71 -43.37 -8.20
CA LEU A 8 53.90 -42.02 -7.68
C LEU A 8 52.84 -41.69 -6.61
N ALA A 9 51.56 -41.98 -6.87
CA ALA A 9 50.47 -41.76 -5.91
C ALA A 9 50.62 -42.61 -4.63
N ARG A 10 51.08 -43.85 -4.74
CA ARG A 10 51.32 -44.72 -3.56
C ARG A 10 52.52 -44.24 -2.74
N LEU A 11 53.57 -43.76 -3.40
CA LEU A 11 54.77 -43.23 -2.75
C LEU A 11 54.51 -41.87 -2.10
N SER A 12 53.73 -40.99 -2.73
CA SER A 12 53.32 -39.71 -2.13
C SER A 12 52.43 -39.92 -0.91
N LYS A 13 51.46 -40.84 -0.98
CA LYS A 13 50.59 -41.19 0.15
C LYS A 13 51.36 -41.81 1.34
N ARG A 14 52.54 -42.39 1.09
CA ARG A 14 53.45 -42.90 2.12
C ARG A 14 54.51 -41.87 2.55
N GLY A 15 54.45 -40.63 2.04
CA GLY A 15 55.38 -39.56 2.39
C GLY A 15 56.79 -39.71 1.82
N ILE A 16 56.99 -40.61 0.86
CA ILE A 16 58.31 -40.93 0.28
C ILE A 16 58.67 -39.97 -0.86
N VAL A 17 57.66 -39.45 -1.58
CA VAL A 17 57.84 -38.51 -2.70
C VAL A 17 56.93 -37.30 -2.49
N LYS A 18 57.48 -36.09 -2.51
CA LYS A 18 56.69 -34.84 -2.52
C LYS A 18 56.03 -34.73 -3.89
N ALA A 19 54.71 -34.89 -3.96
CA ALA A 19 53.98 -34.57 -5.19
C ALA A 19 54.20 -33.09 -5.47
N SER A 20 54.79 -32.75 -6.61
CA SER A 20 54.88 -31.37 -7.07
C SER A 20 53.48 -30.81 -7.14
N GLU A 21 53.22 -29.79 -6.32
CA GLU A 21 52.02 -28.97 -6.28
C GLU A 21 51.67 -28.49 -7.68
N LYS A 22 50.73 -29.17 -8.32
CA LYS A 22 50.00 -28.64 -9.47
C LYS A 22 48.56 -29.08 -9.32
N GLU A 23 47.75 -28.09 -9.00
CA GLU A 23 46.37 -27.97 -9.48
C GLU A 23 45.55 -29.23 -9.24
N ALA A 24 45.27 -29.49 -7.96
CA ALA A 24 43.86 -29.69 -7.68
C ALA A 24 43.21 -28.36 -8.08
N ASP A 25 42.62 -28.34 -9.28
CA ASP A 25 41.47 -27.52 -9.57
C ASP A 25 40.41 -27.89 -8.53
N GLU A 26 40.61 -27.43 -7.30
CA GLU A 26 39.54 -27.26 -6.36
C GLU A 26 38.67 -26.20 -7.03
N GLU A 27 37.62 -26.65 -7.71
CA GLU A 27 36.47 -25.82 -7.98
C GLU A 27 36.07 -25.22 -6.63
N ILE A 28 36.56 -24.01 -6.37
CA ILE A 28 36.14 -23.18 -5.27
C ILE A 28 34.70 -22.82 -5.62
N ILE A 29 33.77 -23.64 -5.14
CA ILE A 29 32.34 -23.32 -4.98
C ILE A 29 32.23 -22.31 -3.82
N ALA A 30 33.06 -21.28 -3.82
CA ALA A 30 32.66 -20.05 -3.18
C ALA A 30 31.65 -19.48 -4.17
N GLU A 31 30.37 -19.68 -3.84
CA GLU A 31 29.37 -18.68 -4.18
C GLU A 31 30.03 -17.32 -3.93
N ASP A 32 30.20 -16.57 -5.00
CA ASP A 32 30.64 -15.18 -4.99
C ASP A 32 29.54 -14.34 -4.32
N TYR A 33 29.37 -14.55 -3.03
CA TYR A 33 28.80 -13.57 -2.11
C TYR A 33 29.76 -12.38 -1.98
N ASP A 34 30.29 -11.88 -3.10
CA ASP A 34 30.80 -10.53 -3.17
C ASP A 34 29.64 -9.63 -3.57
N ASP A 35 29.56 -8.54 -2.82
CA ASP A 35 28.48 -7.59 -2.71
C ASP A 35 28.43 -6.72 -3.98
N ASN A 36 28.16 -7.35 -5.13
CA ASN A 36 28.08 -6.76 -6.49
C ASN A 36 27.02 -5.66 -6.63
N ASN A 37 26.44 -5.22 -5.51
CA ASN A 37 25.49 -4.14 -5.48
C ASN A 37 26.15 -2.77 -5.65
N VAL A 38 27.47 -2.65 -5.41
CA VAL A 38 28.21 -1.39 -5.51
C VAL A 38 29.27 -1.49 -6.59
N ASP A 39 29.05 -0.84 -7.72
CA ASP A 39 30.02 -0.79 -8.82
C ASP A 39 31.05 0.31 -8.55
N TYR A 40 32.06 -0.04 -7.75
CA TYR A 40 33.15 0.85 -7.38
C TYR A 40 33.93 1.38 -8.60
N GLU A 41 34.01 0.63 -9.70
CA GLU A 41 34.65 1.11 -10.92
C GLU A 41 33.84 2.23 -11.57
N ALA A 42 32.53 2.05 -11.73
CA ALA A 42 31.67 3.09 -12.28
C ALA A 42 31.62 4.34 -11.39
N THR A 43 31.72 4.20 -10.05
CA THR A 43 31.79 5.37 -9.16
C THR A 43 33.02 6.24 -9.40
N ARG A 44 34.17 5.61 -9.67
CA ARG A 44 35.43 6.30 -9.92
C ARG A 44 35.47 6.96 -11.30
N ILE A 45 34.79 6.38 -12.27
CA ILE A 45 34.76 6.87 -13.65
C ILE A 45 33.84 8.09 -13.80
N GLU A 46 32.74 8.17 -13.04
CA GLU A 46 31.72 9.21 -13.19
C GLU A 46 32.03 10.54 -12.50
N ASN A 47 33.21 10.71 -11.89
CA ASN A 47 33.59 11.92 -11.14
C ASN A 47 32.48 12.37 -10.17
N LEU A 48 31.93 11.42 -9.42
CA LEU A 48 30.88 11.70 -8.44
C LEU A 48 31.41 12.60 -7.32
N PRO A 49 30.54 13.43 -6.70
CA PRO A 49 30.94 14.20 -5.54
C PRO A 49 31.38 13.29 -4.39
N PRO A 50 32.15 13.80 -3.40
CA PRO A 50 32.61 13.00 -2.27
C PRO A 50 31.45 12.27 -1.58
N ASN A 51 31.72 11.03 -1.14
CA ASN A 51 30.78 10.17 -0.41
C ASN A 51 29.56 9.70 -1.22
N TRP A 52 29.50 9.95 -2.54
CA TRP A 52 28.48 9.40 -3.43
C TRP A 52 28.95 8.13 -4.13
N TYR A 53 28.08 7.12 -4.11
CA TYR A 53 28.31 5.82 -4.72
C TYR A 53 27.17 5.48 -5.66
N LYS A 54 27.49 4.77 -6.73
CA LYS A 54 26.58 4.21 -7.73
C LYS A 54 26.33 2.78 -7.32
N VAL A 55 25.08 2.51 -7.03
CA VAL A 55 24.62 1.28 -6.42
C VAL A 55 23.53 0.73 -7.33
N PHE A 56 23.55 -0.56 -7.65
CA PHE A 56 22.50 -1.19 -8.42
C PHE A 56 21.39 -1.67 -7.48
N ASP A 57 20.12 -1.48 -7.83
CA ASP A 57 19.03 -2.06 -7.04
C ASP A 57 18.86 -3.54 -7.42
N PRO A 58 18.99 -4.51 -6.49
CA PRO A 58 18.78 -5.93 -6.79
C PRO A 58 17.42 -6.23 -7.41
N ALA A 59 16.39 -5.45 -7.09
CA ALA A 59 15.04 -5.69 -7.56
C ALA A 59 14.86 -5.40 -9.05
N CYS A 60 15.61 -4.45 -9.62
CA CYS A 60 15.42 -3.98 -10.98
C CYS A 60 16.70 -3.88 -11.82
N GLY A 61 17.88 -4.06 -11.22
CA GLY A 61 19.19 -3.93 -11.88
C GLY A 61 19.48 -2.52 -12.36
N LEU A 62 18.70 -1.51 -11.97
CA LEU A 62 18.91 -0.11 -12.35
C LEU A 62 19.86 0.56 -11.35
N PRO A 63 20.78 1.41 -11.83
CA PRO A 63 21.65 2.16 -10.96
C PRO A 63 20.87 3.28 -10.26
N TYR A 64 21.16 3.45 -8.98
CA TYR A 64 20.82 4.61 -8.18
C TYR A 64 22.08 5.15 -7.49
N TYR A 65 22.02 6.40 -7.06
CA TYR A 65 23.14 7.08 -6.41
C TYR A 65 22.82 7.26 -4.94
N TRP A 66 23.74 6.86 -4.08
CA TRP A 66 23.61 6.93 -2.63
C TRP A 66 24.77 7.69 -2.01
N ASN A 67 24.46 8.67 -1.18
CA ASN A 67 25.45 9.34 -0.34
C ASN A 67 25.56 8.63 1.02
N VAL A 68 26.74 8.11 1.35
CA VAL A 68 26.96 7.33 2.58
C VAL A 68 26.95 8.22 3.84
N GLU A 69 27.35 9.48 3.72
CA GLU A 69 27.42 10.41 4.87
C GLU A 69 26.06 11.00 5.22
N THR A 70 25.29 11.44 4.22
CA THR A 70 23.99 12.10 4.44
C THR A 70 22.80 11.16 4.29
N GLU A 71 23.04 9.91 3.87
CA GLU A 71 22.01 8.92 3.54
C GLU A 71 20.98 9.41 2.51
N MET A 72 21.40 10.34 1.65
CA MET A 72 20.59 10.82 0.54
C MET A 72 20.67 9.85 -0.64
N VAL A 73 19.56 9.73 -1.37
CA VAL A 73 19.44 8.87 -2.55
C VAL A 73 18.90 9.66 -3.73
N ALA A 74 19.37 9.34 -4.93
CA ALA A 74 18.93 9.92 -6.20
C ALA A 74 18.91 8.86 -7.30
N TRP A 75 17.96 8.97 -8.23
CA TRP A 75 17.89 8.07 -9.41
C TRP A 75 18.81 8.49 -10.55
N LEU A 76 19.28 9.75 -10.53
CA LEU A 76 20.21 10.31 -11.50
C LEU A 76 21.51 10.69 -10.81
N SER A 77 22.59 10.83 -11.59
CA SER A 77 23.87 11.26 -11.07
C SER A 77 23.72 12.60 -10.33
N PRO A 78 24.33 12.80 -9.16
CA PRO A 78 24.29 14.07 -8.43
C PRO A 78 24.85 15.26 -9.21
N ASN A 79 25.62 15.00 -10.27
CA ASN A 79 26.14 16.00 -11.19
C ASN A 79 25.11 16.44 -12.25
N ASP A 80 24.01 15.70 -12.41
CA ASP A 80 22.94 16.02 -13.35
C ASP A 80 22.03 17.12 -12.76
N PRO A 81 21.72 18.19 -13.52
CA PRO A 81 20.87 19.28 -13.05
C PRO A 81 19.42 18.86 -12.74
N THR A 82 18.98 17.71 -13.23
CA THR A 82 17.63 17.17 -12.99
C THR A 82 17.58 16.17 -11.85
N ALA A 83 18.70 15.91 -11.17
CA ALA A 83 18.76 14.98 -10.07
C ALA A 83 17.93 15.44 -8.86
N VAL A 84 16.92 14.64 -8.50
CA VAL A 84 16.12 14.87 -7.30
C VAL A 84 16.72 14.08 -6.14
N ILE A 85 17.46 14.79 -5.29
CA ILE A 85 18.12 14.21 -4.11
C ILE A 85 17.13 14.16 -2.96
N THR A 86 16.84 12.97 -2.45
CA THR A 86 15.84 12.75 -1.38
C THR A 86 16.42 11.93 -0.23
N LYS A 87 15.78 11.96 0.95
CA LYS A 87 16.11 11.03 2.03
C LYS A 87 15.76 9.60 1.61
N ALA A 88 16.57 8.61 2.00
CA ALA A 88 16.25 7.21 1.78
C ALA A 88 14.84 6.85 2.28
N ALA A 89 14.05 6.15 1.45
CA ALA A 89 12.67 5.79 1.77
C ALA A 89 12.51 5.01 3.09
N LYS A 90 13.56 4.27 3.49
CA LYS A 90 13.64 3.56 4.78
C LYS A 90 13.55 4.52 5.97
N LYS A 91 14.14 5.71 5.88
CA LYS A 91 14.12 6.72 6.95
C LYS A 91 12.85 7.57 6.97
N ILE A 92 12.24 7.85 5.82
CA ILE A 92 10.95 8.59 5.75
C ILE A 92 9.85 7.89 6.55
N ARG A 93 9.84 6.54 6.57
CA ARG A 93 8.87 5.76 7.33
C ARG A 93 8.99 5.91 8.85
N VAL A 94 10.18 6.26 9.34
CA VAL A 94 10.45 6.44 10.78
C VAL A 94 9.98 7.82 11.23
N ASP A 95 10.35 8.89 10.51
CA ASP A 95 9.88 10.27 10.78
C ASP A 95 8.34 10.38 10.76
N ALA A 96 7.68 9.76 9.77
CA ALA A 96 6.22 9.73 9.68
C ALA A 96 5.55 8.90 10.80
N GLY A 97 6.30 7.97 11.40
CA GLY A 97 5.87 7.19 12.55
C GLY A 97 5.89 8.00 13.85
N GLU A 98 6.91 8.84 14.03
CA GLU A 98 7.03 9.76 15.17
C GLU A 98 5.99 10.89 15.12
N GLU A 99 5.76 11.51 13.96
CA GLU A 99 4.69 12.53 13.80
C GLU A 99 3.29 11.95 14.09
N ARG A 100 3.08 10.66 13.78
CA ARG A 100 1.84 9.94 14.09
C ARG A 100 1.69 9.65 15.58
N ALA A 101 2.79 9.46 16.32
CA ALA A 101 2.78 9.25 17.76
C ALA A 101 2.45 10.55 18.51
N GLU A 102 2.98 11.70 18.06
CA GLU A 102 2.63 13.02 18.61
C GLU A 102 1.15 13.36 18.42
N ARG A 103 0.58 13.11 17.23
CA ARG A 103 -0.86 13.26 16.96
C ARG A 103 -1.75 12.33 17.80
N GLN A 104 -1.18 11.27 18.39
CA GLN A 104 -1.91 10.37 19.27
C GLN A 104 -2.08 10.94 20.68
N PHE A 105 -1.20 11.85 21.10
CA PHE A 105 -1.22 12.52 22.40
C PHE A 105 -2.24 13.68 22.47
N GLU A 106 -2.64 14.27 21.34
CA GLU A 106 -3.72 15.27 21.26
C GLU A 106 -5.14 14.66 21.34
N LYS A 107 -5.29 13.35 21.09
CA LYS A 107 -6.58 12.64 21.17
C LYS A 107 -7.25 12.69 22.56
N PRO A 108 -6.57 12.46 23.69
CA PRO A 108 -7.20 12.56 25.01
C PRO A 108 -7.75 13.95 25.33
N ASP A 109 -7.09 15.02 24.89
CA ASP A 109 -7.60 16.38 25.12
C ASP A 109 -8.82 16.70 24.26
N ARG A 110 -8.83 16.23 23.00
CA ARG A 110 -9.98 16.39 22.10
C ARG A 110 -11.20 15.60 22.56
N GLU A 111 -11.00 14.42 23.14
CA GLU A 111 -12.09 13.62 23.72
C GLU A 111 -12.63 14.29 25.00
N ARG A 112 -11.74 14.82 25.85
CA ARG A 112 -12.13 15.57 27.06
C ARG A 112 -12.88 16.87 26.74
N GLU A 113 -12.53 17.54 25.64
CA GLU A 113 -13.27 18.70 25.16
C GLU A 113 -14.66 18.34 24.63
N ARG A 114 -14.77 17.21 23.92
CA ARG A 114 -16.05 16.69 23.42
C ARG A 114 -17.01 16.29 24.54
N ASP A 115 -16.48 15.74 25.64
CA ASP A 115 -17.30 15.42 26.81
C ASP A 115 -17.78 16.67 27.55
N ARG A 116 -16.94 17.72 27.64
CA ARG A 116 -17.37 19.04 28.14
C ARG A 116 -18.44 19.67 27.26
N GLU A 117 -18.36 19.49 25.94
CA GLU A 117 -19.37 19.99 25.00
C GLU A 117 -20.71 19.25 25.18
N ARG A 118 -20.69 17.92 25.35
CA ARG A 118 -21.89 17.12 25.66
C ARG A 118 -22.53 17.50 26.99
N GLU A 119 -21.73 17.83 28.00
CA GLU A 119 -22.24 18.29 29.29
C GLU A 119 -22.96 19.64 29.16
N ARG A 120 -22.36 20.59 28.42
CA ARG A 120 -23.00 21.88 28.10
C ARG A 120 -24.27 21.72 27.29
N GLU A 121 -24.33 20.74 26.39
CA GLU A 121 -25.53 20.45 25.60
C GLU A 121 -26.66 19.91 26.49
N ARG A 122 -26.35 18.99 27.41
CA ARG A 122 -27.32 18.50 28.42
C ARG A 122 -27.85 19.61 29.32
N ASP A 123 -27.00 20.56 29.73
CA ASP A 123 -27.45 21.69 30.53
C ASP A 123 -28.32 22.66 29.73
N ARG A 124 -28.04 22.87 28.44
CA ARG A 124 -28.95 23.63 27.56
C ARG A 124 -30.30 22.95 27.40
N ASP A 125 -30.33 21.63 27.27
CA ASP A 125 -31.58 20.87 27.16
C ASP A 125 -32.39 20.95 28.46
N ARG A 126 -31.75 20.85 29.63
CA ARG A 126 -32.41 21.06 30.94
C ARG A 126 -32.99 22.47 31.07
N ILE A 127 -32.27 23.50 30.61
CA ILE A 127 -32.78 24.88 30.61
C ILE A 127 -33.99 24.98 29.67
N ARG A 128 -33.91 24.39 28.48
CA ARG A 128 -35.01 24.39 27.51
C ARG A 128 -36.25 23.66 28.02
N ASP A 129 -36.09 22.56 28.75
CA ASP A 129 -37.20 21.84 29.39
C ASP A 129 -37.82 22.67 30.52
N ARG A 130 -37.00 23.32 31.35
CA ARG A 130 -37.50 24.26 32.37
C ARG A 130 -38.23 25.45 31.75
N ASP A 131 -37.72 26.01 30.67
CA ASP A 131 -38.39 27.09 29.93
C ASP A 131 -39.71 26.60 29.34
N ARG A 132 -39.77 25.35 28.86
CA ARG A 132 -41.01 24.74 28.35
C ARG A 132 -42.04 24.54 29.45
N ASP A 133 -41.61 24.16 30.66
CA ASP A 133 -42.48 24.07 31.82
C ASP A 133 -42.96 25.46 32.31
N ASP A 134 -42.08 26.48 32.33
CA ASP A 134 -42.48 27.87 32.64
C ASP A 134 -43.43 28.44 31.59
N VAL A 135 -43.24 28.10 30.31
CA VAL A 135 -44.17 28.42 29.22
C VAL A 135 -45.49 27.69 29.42
N ARG A 136 -45.51 26.43 29.84
CA ARG A 136 -46.75 25.68 30.11
C ARG A 136 -47.51 26.27 31.31
N ASP A 137 -46.81 26.70 32.36
CA ASP A 137 -47.40 27.39 33.51
C ASP A 137 -47.91 28.79 33.12
N ARG A 138 -47.18 29.53 32.29
CA ARG A 138 -47.67 30.79 31.69
C ARG A 138 -48.85 30.57 30.77
N GLU A 139 -48.87 29.54 29.94
CA GLU A 139 -49.96 29.18 29.03
C GLU A 139 -51.21 28.79 29.83
N SER A 140 -51.06 28.06 30.93
CA SER A 140 -52.14 27.77 31.88
C SER A 140 -52.72 29.06 32.49
N ARG A 141 -51.87 30.08 32.71
CA ARG A 141 -52.26 31.41 33.17
C ARG A 141 -52.91 32.27 32.07
N ASP A 142 -52.45 32.16 30.82
CA ASP A 142 -52.91 32.93 29.66
C ASP A 142 -54.17 32.37 29.00
N ARG A 143 -54.51 31.09 29.21
CA ARG A 143 -55.82 30.52 28.84
C ARG A 143 -57.02 31.24 29.49
N ARG A 144 -56.80 32.19 30.40
CA ARG A 144 -57.81 33.12 30.94
C ARG A 144 -58.08 34.35 30.06
N LYS A 145 -57.44 34.55 28.90
CA LYS A 145 -57.76 35.63 27.95
C LYS A 145 -57.70 35.16 26.49
N PRO A 146 -58.73 35.36 25.66
CA PRO A 146 -58.71 34.91 24.27
C PRO A 146 -58.32 36.01 23.28
N ARG A 147 -58.01 35.54 22.06
CA ARG A 147 -57.88 36.23 20.75
C ARG A 147 -56.55 36.92 20.46
N ARG A 148 -55.76 36.37 19.51
CA ARG A 148 -55.89 36.57 18.04
C ARG A 148 -54.56 36.23 17.31
N GLU A 149 -54.65 35.35 16.30
CA GLU A 149 -53.86 35.22 15.06
C GLU A 149 -52.31 35.34 15.10
N ASP A 150 -51.57 34.30 14.69
CA ASP A 150 -50.90 34.28 13.36
C ASP A 150 -49.98 33.05 13.15
N ILE A 151 -50.20 32.37 12.02
CA ILE A 151 -49.41 31.28 11.46
C ILE A 151 -48.15 31.87 10.79
N VAL A 152 -46.99 31.20 10.86
CA VAL A 152 -45.78 31.59 10.10
C VAL A 152 -45.42 30.52 9.06
N PRO A 153 -45.11 30.89 7.79
CA PRO A 153 -44.87 29.95 6.70
C PRO A 153 -43.38 29.86 6.32
N TYR A 154 -42.66 28.81 6.70
CA TYR A 154 -41.55 28.34 5.86
C TYR A 154 -41.10 26.91 6.19
N ASN A 155 -41.26 26.02 5.23
CA ASN A 155 -40.82 24.63 5.26
C ASN A 155 -39.42 24.53 4.60
N LYS A 156 -38.39 24.06 5.32
CA LYS A 156 -37.02 23.90 4.80
C LYS A 156 -36.83 22.53 4.13
N ASN A 157 -37.01 22.48 2.80
CA ASN A 157 -36.48 21.39 1.99
C ASN A 157 -35.22 21.84 1.24
N LYS A 158 -34.04 21.69 1.87
CA LYS A 158 -32.73 21.88 1.24
C LYS A 158 -32.26 20.54 0.64
N ARG A 159 -32.77 20.21 -0.55
CA ARG A 159 -32.27 19.11 -1.41
C ARG A 159 -32.12 19.64 -2.83
N GLY A 160 -31.00 20.30 -3.10
CA GLY A 160 -30.53 20.66 -4.42
C GLY A 160 -29.00 20.57 -4.41
N ARG A 161 -28.46 19.59 -5.14
CA ARG A 161 -27.02 19.37 -5.39
C ARG A 161 -26.48 20.61 -6.12
N LYS A 162 -25.37 21.26 -5.77
CA LYS A 162 -23.97 20.80 -5.83
C LYS A 162 -23.53 20.18 -7.17
N ASP A 163 -24.28 20.35 -8.25
CA ASP A 163 -23.82 19.93 -9.59
C ASP A 163 -23.10 21.05 -10.37
N ASP A 164 -23.07 22.31 -9.87
CA ASP A 164 -22.51 23.46 -10.62
C ASP A 164 -21.35 24.20 -9.93
N GLU A 165 -20.79 23.66 -8.84
CA GLU A 165 -19.63 24.25 -8.17
C GLU A 165 -18.47 23.24 -8.20
N MET A 166 -18.00 22.95 -9.42
CA MET A 166 -16.81 22.12 -9.61
C MET A 166 -15.56 22.95 -9.38
N ASP A 167 -14.57 22.28 -8.78
CA ASP A 167 -13.27 22.87 -8.51
C ASP A 167 -12.62 23.32 -9.84
N PRO A 168 -12.23 24.60 -9.99
CA PRO A 168 -11.54 25.12 -11.18
C PRO A 168 -10.13 24.54 -11.36
N MET A 169 -9.75 23.49 -10.64
CA MET A 169 -8.56 22.69 -10.88
C MET A 169 -8.88 21.20 -11.10
N ASP A 170 -10.15 20.80 -11.10
CA ASP A 170 -10.54 19.41 -11.39
C ASP A 170 -10.45 19.14 -12.91
N PRO A 171 -9.72 18.10 -13.36
CA PRO A 171 -9.64 17.75 -14.77
C PRO A 171 -11.01 17.46 -15.40
N SER A 172 -12.00 17.02 -14.63
CA SER A 172 -13.39 16.83 -15.12
C SER A 172 -14.14 18.15 -15.38
N ALA A 173 -13.64 19.27 -14.87
CA ALA A 173 -14.18 20.61 -15.13
C ALA A 173 -13.73 21.16 -16.50
N TYR A 174 -12.55 20.76 -16.99
CA TYR A 174 -11.99 21.24 -18.27
C TYR A 174 -11.94 20.20 -19.40
N SER A 175 -12.12 18.92 -19.10
CA SER A 175 -12.07 17.85 -20.10
C SER A 175 -13.46 17.36 -20.52
N ASP A 176 -13.56 16.85 -21.76
CA ASP A 176 -14.73 16.13 -22.28
C ASP A 176 -14.79 14.68 -21.75
N ALA A 177 -14.16 14.43 -20.59
CA ALA A 177 -14.20 13.14 -19.95
C ALA A 177 -15.67 12.84 -19.56
N PRO A 178 -16.21 11.67 -19.95
CA PRO A 178 -17.59 11.33 -19.63
C PRO A 178 -17.78 11.35 -18.12
N ARG A 179 -18.65 12.26 -17.66
CA ARG A 179 -18.99 12.42 -16.25
C ARG A 179 -19.85 11.24 -15.83
N GLY A 180 -19.27 10.33 -15.06
CA GLY A 180 -19.94 9.11 -14.64
C GLY A 180 -19.43 8.61 -13.30
N SER A 181 -20.30 7.95 -12.55
CA SER A 181 -19.83 7.10 -11.45
C SER A 181 -19.02 5.93 -12.01
N TRP A 182 -18.22 5.25 -11.21
CA TRP A 182 -17.50 4.01 -11.58
C TRP A 182 -18.38 2.98 -12.34
N SER A 183 -19.70 3.00 -12.12
CA SER A 183 -20.64 2.12 -12.80
C SER A 183 -21.12 2.58 -14.20
N SER A 184 -20.72 3.76 -14.69
CA SER A 184 -21.14 4.25 -16.01
C SER A 184 -20.44 3.47 -17.12
N GLY A 185 -21.21 2.85 -18.01
CA GLY A 185 -20.68 2.03 -19.12
C GLY A 185 -20.69 0.52 -18.87
N LEU A 186 -21.04 0.06 -17.66
CA LEU A 186 -21.25 -1.37 -17.39
C LEU A 186 -22.71 -1.77 -17.66
N PRO A 187 -22.97 -2.90 -18.34
CA PRO A 187 -24.33 -3.34 -18.64
C PRO A 187 -25.13 -3.66 -17.37
N LYS A 188 -24.48 -4.04 -16.26
CA LYS A 188 -25.09 -4.13 -14.93
C LYS A 188 -24.31 -3.31 -13.90
N ARG A 189 -25.03 -2.45 -13.15
CA ARG A 189 -24.48 -1.56 -12.11
C ARG A 189 -23.63 -2.23 -11.02
N ASN A 190 -23.74 -3.55 -10.83
CA ASN A 190 -23.04 -4.31 -9.78
C ASN A 190 -21.83 -5.11 -10.29
N GLU A 191 -21.60 -5.13 -11.60
CA GLU A 191 -20.60 -5.96 -12.25
C GLU A 191 -19.17 -5.47 -11.94
N ALA A 192 -18.93 -4.15 -11.89
CA ALA A 192 -17.64 -3.59 -11.44
C ALA A 192 -17.25 -3.97 -10.00
N LYS A 193 -18.23 -4.32 -9.16
CA LYS A 193 -17.97 -4.70 -7.76
C LYS A 193 -17.73 -6.20 -7.60
N THR A 194 -18.01 -6.97 -8.64
CA THR A 194 -17.86 -8.42 -8.68
C THR A 194 -16.96 -8.75 -9.87
N GLY A 195 -15.64 -8.69 -9.65
CA GLY A 195 -14.61 -8.94 -10.68
C GLY A 195 -14.57 -10.40 -11.16
N ALA A 196 -15.69 -10.90 -11.67
CA ALA A 196 -15.89 -12.29 -12.05
C ALA A 196 -16.65 -12.37 -13.38
N ASP A 197 -16.25 -13.32 -14.21
CA ASP A 197 -16.75 -13.50 -15.58
C ASP A 197 -18.23 -13.90 -15.61
N THR A 198 -19.06 -13.10 -16.29
CA THR A 198 -20.51 -13.34 -16.40
C THR A 198 -20.90 -14.48 -17.32
N THR A 199 -19.92 -15.12 -17.98
CA THR A 199 -20.11 -16.30 -18.84
C THR A 199 -20.26 -17.60 -18.03
N ALA A 200 -19.92 -17.61 -16.73
CA ALA A 200 -20.01 -18.81 -15.89
C ALA A 200 -21.41 -18.98 -15.27
N ALA A 201 -22.10 -20.07 -15.62
CA ALA A 201 -23.34 -20.47 -14.96
C ALA A 201 -23.04 -21.09 -13.59
N GLY A 202 -22.98 -20.27 -12.53
CA GLY A 202 -22.85 -20.74 -11.15
C GLY A 202 -22.56 -19.63 -10.12
N PRO A 203 -22.69 -19.91 -8.81
CA PRO A 203 -22.43 -18.93 -7.75
C PRO A 203 -20.99 -18.38 -7.82
N LEU A 204 -20.90 -17.05 -7.80
CA LEU A 204 -19.85 -16.24 -8.44
C LEU A 204 -18.46 -16.23 -7.74
N PHE A 205 -18.25 -16.92 -6.61
CA PHE A 205 -17.04 -16.73 -5.78
C PHE A 205 -16.49 -17.96 -5.04
N GLN A 206 -16.92 -19.19 -5.34
CA GLN A 206 -16.42 -20.35 -4.59
C GLN A 206 -15.29 -21.05 -5.35
N GLN A 207 -14.08 -20.97 -4.76
CA GLN A 207 -12.97 -21.88 -5.05
C GLN A 207 -13.51 -23.30 -4.94
N ARG A 208 -13.69 -23.96 -6.09
CA ARG A 208 -14.28 -25.30 -6.13
C ARG A 208 -13.29 -26.26 -5.47
N PRO A 209 -13.70 -27.03 -4.44
CA PRO A 209 -12.87 -28.11 -3.94
C PRO A 209 -12.59 -29.10 -5.09
N TYR A 210 -11.35 -29.57 -5.18
CA TYR A 210 -10.97 -30.55 -6.20
C TYR A 210 -11.93 -31.75 -6.18
N PRO A 211 -12.27 -32.31 -7.36
CA PRO A 211 -13.11 -33.50 -7.43
C PRO A 211 -12.51 -34.61 -6.56
N SER A 212 -13.36 -35.32 -5.82
CA SER A 212 -12.90 -36.43 -4.99
C SER A 212 -12.20 -37.48 -5.84
N PRO A 213 -11.20 -38.21 -5.32
CA PRO A 213 -10.45 -39.19 -6.10
C PRO A 213 -11.34 -40.19 -6.88
N GLY A 214 -12.48 -40.60 -6.30
CA GLY A 214 -13.46 -41.47 -6.98
C GLY A 214 -14.20 -40.81 -8.14
N ALA A 215 -14.42 -39.49 -8.12
CA ALA A 215 -15.00 -38.77 -9.25
C ALA A 215 -14.02 -38.68 -10.42
N VAL A 216 -12.74 -38.47 -10.14
CA VAL A 216 -11.66 -38.47 -11.15
C VAL A 216 -11.52 -39.84 -11.80
N LEU A 217 -11.55 -40.93 -11.00
CA LEU A 217 -11.47 -42.30 -11.52
C LEU A 217 -12.65 -42.64 -12.45
N ARG A 218 -13.88 -42.23 -12.10
CA ARG A 218 -15.05 -42.43 -12.96
C ARG A 218 -14.98 -41.64 -14.26
N ALA A 219 -14.53 -40.38 -14.21
CA ALA A 219 -14.34 -39.57 -15.41
C ALA A 219 -13.29 -40.19 -16.34
N ASN A 220 -12.17 -40.67 -15.79
CA ASN A 220 -11.14 -41.34 -16.58
C ASN A 220 -11.62 -42.67 -17.18
N ALA A 221 -12.42 -43.45 -16.44
CA ALA A 221 -13.00 -44.68 -16.95
C ALA A 221 -14.01 -44.45 -18.08
N ALA A 222 -14.85 -43.41 -17.96
CA ALA A 222 -15.79 -43.02 -19.01
C ALA A 222 -15.10 -42.52 -20.28
N ASN A 223 -13.90 -41.94 -20.16
CA ASN A 223 -13.10 -41.46 -21.28
C ASN A 223 -12.23 -42.56 -21.93
N GLN A 224 -12.24 -43.78 -21.40
CA GLN A 224 -11.62 -44.91 -22.10
C GLN A 224 -12.55 -45.33 -23.25
N ILE A 225 -12.26 -44.79 -24.44
CA ILE A 225 -12.88 -45.25 -25.68
C ILE A 225 -12.46 -46.73 -25.86
N PRO A 226 -13.40 -47.67 -26.05
CA PRO A 226 -13.03 -49.05 -26.33
C PRO A 226 -12.22 -49.07 -27.62
N LYS A 227 -10.98 -49.54 -27.54
CA LYS A 227 -10.19 -49.86 -28.73
C LYS A 227 -10.79 -51.14 -29.32
N GLU A 228 -11.50 -51.00 -30.43
CA GLU A 228 -11.81 -52.11 -31.34
C GLU A 228 -10.53 -52.71 -31.93
#